data_AF-A0A920QIJ3-F1
#
_entry.id   AF-A0A920QIJ3-F1
#
_cell.length_a   1.000
_cell.length_b   1.000
_cell.length_c   1.000
_cell.angle_alpha   90.00
_cell.angle_beta   90.00
_cell.angle_gamma   90.00
#
_symmetry.space_group_name_H-M   'P 1'
#
loop_
_entity.id
_entity.type
_entity.pdbx_description
1 polymer ?
#
loop_
_entity_poly.entity_id
_entity_poly.type
_entity_poly.pdbx_seq_one_letter_code
_entity_poly.pdbx_strand_id
1 'polypeptide(L)'
;MYGEVLTGHLLVDDSVYLNPDFAYAAAHVMSPPFRSKGNKEALWRGLQSGDLQTTATDHCCFLAEQKAMGERVISGKFRRYRRY
;
A
#
# COMPACT_ATOMS: atom_id res chain seq x y z
N MET A 1 11.32 -16.55 15.15
CA MET A 1 10.18 -15.89 14.47
C MET A 1 10.71 -15.44 13.11
N TYR A 2 9.92 -15.54 12.05
CA TYR A 2 10.31 -15.08 10.71
C TYR A 2 9.34 -13.99 10.26
N GLY A 3 9.83 -13.03 9.48
CA GLY A 3 9.08 -11.91 8.93
C GLY A 3 9.43 -11.67 7.47
N GLU A 4 8.39 -11.39 6.68
CA GLU A 4 8.47 -10.99 5.28
C GLU A 4 7.98 -9.55 5.15
N VAL A 5 8.61 -8.78 4.27
CA VAL A 5 8.10 -7.47 3.83
C VAL A 5 7.86 -7.45 2.33
N LEU A 6 6.78 -6.81 1.93
CA LEU A 6 6.46 -6.67 0.51
C LEU A 6 7.23 -5.51 -0.12
N THR A 7 7.68 -5.72 -1.36
CA THR A 7 8.39 -4.72 -2.16
C THR A 7 7.57 -3.42 -2.28
N GLY A 8 6.25 -3.53 -2.38
CA GLY A 8 5.34 -2.39 -2.37
C GLY A 8 5.52 -1.52 -1.11
N HIS A 9 5.58 -2.12 0.08
CA HIS A 9 5.74 -1.40 1.35
C HIS A 9 7.14 -0.80 1.56
N LEU A 10 8.15 -1.26 0.81
CA LEU A 10 9.50 -0.66 0.83
C LEU A 10 9.60 0.63 0.01
N LEU A 11 8.73 0.81 -0.99
CA LEU A 11 8.86 1.85 -2.01
C LEU A 11 7.66 2.79 -2.07
N VAL A 12 6.44 2.30 -1.86
CA VAL A 12 5.19 3.05 -1.96
C VAL A 12 4.69 3.43 -0.57
N ASP A 13 4.20 4.67 -0.42
CA ASP A 13 3.55 5.15 0.80
C ASP A 13 2.08 5.51 0.54
N ASP A 14 1.36 5.82 1.62
CA ASP A 14 -0.07 6.15 1.60
C ASP A 14 -0.44 7.42 0.82
N SER A 15 0.51 8.23 0.34
CA SER A 15 0.21 9.37 -0.55
C SER A 15 -0.49 8.97 -1.85
N VAL A 16 -0.33 7.71 -2.30
CA VAL A 16 -1.07 7.19 -3.46
C VAL A 16 -2.58 7.24 -3.28
N TYR A 17 -3.07 7.17 -2.04
CA TYR A 17 -4.50 7.27 -1.71
C TYR A 17 -5.03 8.71 -1.74
N LEU A 18 -4.13 9.70 -1.77
CA LEU A 18 -4.46 11.13 -1.88
C LEU A 18 -4.59 11.59 -3.33
N ASN A 19 -4.13 10.79 -4.30
CA ASN A 19 -4.18 11.15 -5.72
C ASN A 19 -5.62 11.55 -6.12
N PRO A 20 -5.83 12.71 -6.79
CA PRO A 20 -7.15 13.16 -7.22
C PRO A 20 -7.88 12.15 -8.11
N ASP A 21 -7.14 11.40 -8.94
CA ASP A 21 -7.65 10.34 -9.79
C ASP A 21 -8.00 9.09 -8.95
N PHE A 22 -9.28 8.72 -8.98
CA PHE A 22 -9.79 7.53 -8.32
C PHE A 22 -9.16 6.25 -8.87
N ALA A 23 -8.98 6.13 -10.19
CA ALA A 23 -8.46 4.91 -10.81
C ALA A 23 -7.02 4.64 -10.33
N TYR A 24 -6.19 5.70 -10.26
CA TYR A 24 -4.87 5.63 -9.67
C TYR A 24 -4.90 5.21 -8.19
N ALA A 25 -5.72 5.87 -7.36
CA ALA A 25 -5.79 5.55 -5.93
C ALA A 25 -6.30 4.12 -5.69
N ALA A 26 -7.32 3.69 -6.44
CA ALA A 26 -7.89 2.35 -6.36
C ALA A 26 -6.92 1.25 -6.81
N ALA A 27 -6.06 1.53 -7.80
CA ALA A 27 -5.03 0.59 -8.25
C ALA A 27 -4.05 0.20 -7.13
N HIS A 28 -3.83 1.09 -6.16
CA HIS A 28 -2.92 0.89 -5.02
C HIS A 28 -3.59 0.31 -3.76
N VAL A 29 -4.89 -0.02 -3.82
CA VAL A 29 -5.60 -0.64 -2.70
C VAL A 29 -5.16 -2.10 -2.56
N MET A 30 -4.61 -2.44 -1.39
CA MET A 30 -4.24 -3.79 -0.97
C MET A 30 -4.35 -3.94 0.56
N SER A 31 -4.10 -5.14 1.09
CA SER A 31 -4.09 -5.42 2.53
C SER A 31 -2.83 -6.19 2.92
N PRO A 32 -2.02 -5.72 3.90
CA PRO A 32 -2.19 -4.46 4.63
C PRO A 32 -1.97 -3.23 3.73
N PRO A 33 -2.63 -2.08 3.98
CA PRO A 33 -2.49 -0.90 3.13
C PRO A 33 -1.08 -0.30 3.21
N PHE A 34 -0.71 0.51 2.22
CA PHE A 34 0.49 1.34 2.33
C PHE A 34 0.37 2.29 3.53
N ARG A 35 1.52 2.62 4.11
CA ARG A 35 1.63 3.42 5.33
C ARG A 35 2.38 4.71 5.03
N SER A 36 2.42 5.60 6.01
CA SER A 36 3.18 6.84 5.91
C SER A 36 4.65 6.55 5.62
N LYS A 37 5.30 7.51 4.95
CA LYS A 37 6.68 7.39 4.46
C LYS A 37 7.67 6.90 5.53
N GLY A 38 7.52 7.35 6.78
CA GLY A 38 8.40 7.01 7.91
C GLY A 38 8.49 5.52 8.27
N ASN A 39 7.54 4.70 7.80
CA ASN A 39 7.61 3.26 8.01
C ASN A 39 8.65 2.58 7.11
N LYS A 40 8.98 3.16 5.94
CA LYS A 40 9.92 2.55 4.98
C LYS A 40 11.30 2.41 5.59
N GLU A 41 11.78 3.42 6.31
CA GLU A 41 13.10 3.40 6.95
C GLU A 41 13.18 2.33 8.06
N ALA A 42 12.06 2.04 8.74
CA ALA A 42 12.01 0.95 9.70
C ALA A 42 12.07 -0.43 9.02
N LEU A 43 11.34 -0.61 7.91
CA LEU A 43 11.34 -1.86 7.14
C LEU A 43 12.71 -2.15 6.52
N TRP A 44 13.36 -1.14 5.93
CA TRP A 44 14.71 -1.28 5.40
C TRP A 44 15.72 -1.64 6.48
N ARG A 45 15.64 -1.00 7.66
CA ARG A 45 16.50 -1.36 8.80
C ARG A 45 16.23 -2.78 9.27
N GLY A 46 14.98 -3.23 9.31
CA GLY A 46 14.61 -4.60 9.66
C GLY A 46 15.21 -5.64 8.70
N LEU A 47 15.28 -5.34 7.40
CA LEU A 47 15.98 -6.20 6.43
C LEU A 47 17.49 -6.21 6.65
N GLN A 48 18.09 -5.04 6.91
CA GLN A 48 19.53 -4.92 7.14
C GLN A 48 19.99 -5.57 8.45
N SER A 49 19.18 -5.49 9.52
CA SER A 49 19.47 -6.10 10.82
C SER A 49 19.22 -7.61 10.84
N GLY A 50 18.47 -8.13 9.86
CA GLY A 50 18.02 -9.52 9.83
C GLY A 50 16.77 -9.78 10.67
N ASP A 51 16.08 -8.75 11.18
CA ASP A 51 14.78 -8.88 11.83
C ASP A 51 13.68 -9.31 10.83
N LEU A 52 13.84 -8.93 9.56
CA LEU A 52 13.08 -9.42 8.40
C LEU A 52 14.01 -10.22 7.50
N GLN A 53 13.56 -11.39 7.05
CA GLN A 53 14.45 -12.34 6.34
C GLN A 53 14.17 -12.42 4.85
N THR A 54 12.95 -12.11 4.42
CA THR A 54 12.53 -12.26 3.04
C THR A 54 11.78 -11.04 2.52
N THR A 55 11.81 -10.88 1.21
CA THR A 55 10.97 -9.93 0.50
C THR A 55 10.13 -10.66 -0.54
N ALA A 56 8.91 -10.19 -0.76
CA ALA A 56 8.01 -10.70 -1.79
C ALA A 56 7.19 -9.56 -2.41
N THR A 57 6.24 -9.90 -3.26
CA THR A 57 5.40 -8.92 -3.98
C THR A 57 3.94 -8.96 -3.59
N ASP A 58 3.47 -10.08 -3.02
CA ASP A 58 2.04 -10.38 -2.89
C ASP A 58 1.29 -10.10 -4.20
N HIS A 59 1.81 -10.65 -5.31
CA HIS A 59 1.31 -10.38 -6.66
C HIS A 59 -0.12 -10.90 -6.85
N CYS A 60 -1.09 -10.04 -6.56
CA CYS A 60 -2.52 -10.28 -6.67
C CYS A 60 -3.16 -9.15 -7.49
N CYS A 61 -3.03 -9.27 -8.81
CA CYS A 61 -3.44 -8.23 -9.75
C CYS A 61 -4.93 -8.32 -10.09
N PHE A 62 -5.54 -7.14 -10.21
CA PHE A 62 -6.92 -6.98 -10.64
C PHE A 62 -6.96 -5.99 -11.81
N LEU A 63 -7.86 -6.22 -12.75
CA LEU A 63 -8.14 -5.28 -13.83
C LEU A 63 -8.77 -3.98 -13.27
N ALA A 64 -8.69 -2.90 -14.04
CA ALA A 64 -9.28 -1.62 -13.66
C ALA A 64 -10.79 -1.74 -13.35
N GLU A 65 -11.52 -2.51 -14.16
CA GLU A 65 -12.95 -2.79 -13.95
C GLU A 65 -13.23 -3.50 -12.62
N GLN A 66 -12.36 -4.47 -12.25
CA GLN A 66 -12.47 -5.18 -10.98
C GLN A 66 -12.16 -4.26 -9.79
N LYS A 67 -11.19 -3.35 -9.92
CA LYS A 67 -10.90 -2.32 -8.89
C LYS A 67 -12.04 -1.29 -8.77
N ALA A 68 -12.72 -0.96 -9.86
CA ALA A 68 -13.86 -0.04 -9.87
C ALA A 68 -15.08 -0.58 -9.11
N MET A 69 -15.23 -1.90 -8.97
CA MET A 69 -16.34 -2.51 -8.19
C MET A 69 -16.43 -1.99 -6.74
N GLY A 70 -15.31 -1.52 -6.17
CA GLY A 70 -15.27 -0.98 -4.81
C GLY A 70 -15.66 0.50 -4.69
N GLU A 71 -15.84 1.23 -5.79
CA GLU A 71 -15.88 2.71 -5.81
C GLU A 71 -16.79 3.33 -4.75
N ARG A 72 -18.02 2.85 -4.64
CA ARG A 72 -18.98 3.38 -3.66
C ARG A 72 -18.52 3.22 -2.21
N VAL A 73 -17.76 2.17 -1.91
CA VAL A 73 -17.31 1.82 -0.56
C VAL A 73 -15.98 2.49 -0.23
N ILE A 74 -15.04 2.55 -1.17
CA ILE A 74 -13.69 3.07 -0.93
C ILE A 74 -13.55 4.58 -1.17
N SER A 75 -14.42 5.20 -1.97
CA SER A 75 -14.40 6.65 -2.21
C SER A 75 -14.54 7.46 -0.93
N GLY A 76 -15.37 6.98 0.02
CA GLY A 76 -15.52 7.61 1.34
C GLY A 76 -14.23 7.54 2.18
N LYS A 77 -13.45 6.46 2.06
CA LYS A 77 -12.15 6.33 2.73
C LYS A 77 -11.12 7.28 2.14
N PHE A 78 -11.00 7.37 0.82
CA PHE A 78 -10.09 8.32 0.16
C PHE A 78 -10.41 9.78 0.49
N ARG A 79 -11.70 10.13 0.55
CA ARG A 79 -12.12 11.47 1.02
C ARG A 79 -11.66 11.77 2.45
N ARG A 80 -11.60 10.76 3.32
CA ARG A 80 -11.08 10.92 4.68
C ARG A 80 -9.56 11.12 4.69
N TYR A 81 -8.82 10.38 3.85
CA TYR A 81 -7.38 10.59 3.66
C TYR A 81 -7.06 12.03 3.23
N ARG A 82 -7.82 12.60 2.29
CA ARG A 82 -7.59 13.96 1.77
C ARG A 82 -7.97 15.12 2.72
N ARG A 83 -8.51 14.84 3.91
CA ARG A 83 -8.87 15.87 4.90
C ARG A 83 -7.79 16.12 5.96
N TYR A 84 -6.72 15.33 5.94
CA TYR A 84 -5.55 15.47 6.78
C TYR A 84 -4.34 15.79 5.90
#